data_AF-A0A9Q0TL42-F1
#
_entry.id   AF-A0A9Q0TL42-F1
#
_cell.length_a   1.000
_cell.length_b   1.000
_cell.length_c   1.000
_cell.angle_alpha   90.00
_cell.angle_beta   90.00
_cell.angle_gamma   90.00
#
_symmetry.space_group_name_H-M   'P 1'
#
loop_
_entity.id
_entity.type
_entity.pdbx_description
1 polymer ?
#
loop_
_entity_poly.entity_id
_entity_poly.type
_entity_poly.pdbx_seq_one_letter_code
_entity_poly.pdbx_strand_id
1 'polypeptide(L)'
;MELEFQRNKERFAFLKWGSNAFQNMLVVPPGSGIVHQVNLEYLGRVVFNTNGLLYPDSVVGTDSHTTMIDGLGVAGWGVGGIEAESCNAWPTHEHGPAQRGRSDETVSLIESYLRANRMFVDYSEPQIERVYSSCLALNLEDVEPCISGPKRPHDQVTLREMKVDWHACLDNEVANTSNPSVMLGAALVAKKACELELEGFILLVMDAPPHRKFGDIDEAVASAITENDLVVAAVLSGNRNFEGRVHPLTRANYLASPPLVLAYALAGNRANCGEHTQGTDLAARYLMERGVDRRDFNSYGSRHGNEEVMARSTVANIRIVNKLLGGEVGPKTIHISIGEKLSVFDASMRYKSEGHDTIILAGTEYGSGSSRDWAAKGPKLLGESSDSQEF
;
A
#
# COMPACT_ATOMS: atom_id res chain seq x y z
N MET A 1 18.49 4.24 8.64
CA MET A 1 19.05 3.00 8.07
C MET A 1 19.56 2.08 9.18
N GLU A 2 20.36 2.57 10.14
CA GLU A 2 20.85 1.75 11.26
C GLU A 2 19.72 1.12 12.11
N LEU A 3 18.70 1.90 12.49
CA LEU A 3 17.50 1.39 13.17
C LEU A 3 16.76 0.30 12.39
N GLU A 4 16.73 0.41 11.06
CA GLU A 4 16.07 -0.56 10.18
C GLU A 4 16.81 -1.91 10.19
N PHE A 5 18.15 -1.88 10.16
CA PHE A 5 18.99 -3.07 10.32
C PHE A 5 18.87 -3.68 11.71
N GLN A 6 18.85 -2.87 12.77
CA GLN A 6 18.68 -3.36 14.14
C GLN A 6 17.33 -4.06 14.32
N ARG A 7 16.22 -3.42 13.92
CA ARG A 7 14.86 -3.95 14.07
C ARG A 7 14.55 -5.17 13.21
N ASN A 8 15.24 -5.33 12.08
CA ASN A 8 14.95 -6.39 11.11
C ASN A 8 16.10 -7.39 10.94
N LYS A 9 17.08 -7.39 11.85
CA LYS A 9 18.28 -8.22 11.78
C LYS A 9 17.96 -9.70 11.52
N GLU A 10 17.02 -10.26 12.28
CA GLU A 10 16.59 -11.66 12.15
C GLU A 10 15.96 -11.94 10.77
N ARG A 11 15.06 -11.05 10.31
CA ARG A 11 14.40 -11.18 9.01
C ARG A 11 15.39 -11.09 7.85
N PHE A 12 16.34 -10.16 7.92
CA PHE A 12 17.40 -10.03 6.91
C PHE A 12 18.33 -11.24 6.93
N ALA A 13 18.67 -11.76 8.11
CA ALA A 13 19.45 -13.00 8.22
C ALA A 13 18.71 -14.20 7.62
N PHE A 14 17.39 -14.31 7.86
CA PHE A 14 16.56 -15.36 7.29
C PHE A 14 16.47 -15.29 5.77
N LEU A 15 16.24 -14.10 5.20
CA LEU A 15 16.23 -13.91 3.74
C LEU A 15 17.60 -14.21 3.11
N LYS A 16 18.68 -13.81 3.79
CA LYS A 16 20.05 -14.14 3.37
C LYS A 16 20.34 -15.64 3.47
N TRP A 17 19.82 -16.31 4.49
CA TRP A 17 19.90 -17.79 4.55
C TRP A 17 19.15 -18.40 3.37
N GLY A 18 17.92 -17.93 3.08
CA GLY A 18 17.12 -18.38 1.93
C GLY A 18 17.87 -18.26 0.61
N SER A 19 18.56 -17.14 0.36
CA SER A 19 19.35 -16.95 -0.87
C SER A 19 20.51 -17.93 -1.03
N ASN A 20 20.96 -18.56 0.06
CA ASN A 20 21.99 -19.59 0.01
C ASN A 20 21.39 -21.02 0.02
N ALA A 21 20.19 -21.18 0.59
CA ALA A 21 19.52 -22.47 0.73
C ALA A 21 18.75 -22.87 -0.54
N PHE A 22 18.20 -21.90 -1.27
CA PHE A 22 17.44 -22.13 -2.49
C PHE A 22 18.24 -21.73 -3.73
N GLN A 23 18.16 -22.55 -4.77
CA GLN A 23 18.74 -22.24 -6.08
C GLN A 23 17.99 -21.07 -6.72
N ASN A 24 18.67 -20.31 -7.57
CA ASN A 24 18.09 -19.19 -8.32
C ASN A 24 17.42 -18.12 -7.42
N MET A 25 17.87 -17.95 -6.17
CA MET A 25 17.34 -16.92 -5.29
C MET A 25 18.36 -15.77 -5.14
N LEU A 26 18.12 -14.68 -5.86
CA LEU A 26 18.87 -13.44 -5.69
C LEU A 26 18.20 -12.53 -4.65
N VAL A 27 18.97 -12.06 -3.68
CA VAL A 27 18.51 -11.05 -2.70
C VAL A 27 19.21 -9.73 -2.96
N VAL A 28 18.42 -8.72 -3.28
CA VAL A 28 18.86 -7.32 -3.36
C VAL A 28 18.89 -6.75 -1.93
N PRO A 29 20.03 -6.21 -1.45
CA PRO A 29 20.17 -5.80 -0.06
C PRO A 29 19.35 -4.53 0.27
N PRO A 30 19.07 -4.27 1.56
CA PRO A 30 18.40 -3.05 1.99
C PRO A 30 19.15 -1.79 1.55
N GLY A 31 18.41 -0.76 1.13
CA GLY A 31 18.98 0.51 0.66
C GLY A 31 19.30 0.58 -0.84
N SER A 32 19.05 -0.50 -1.60
CA SER A 32 19.28 -0.53 -3.06
C SER A 32 18.14 0.04 -3.92
N GLY A 33 17.06 0.53 -3.31
CA GLY A 33 15.88 1.06 -4.00
C GLY A 33 14.62 0.24 -3.77
N ILE A 34 13.54 0.61 -4.46
CA ILE A 34 12.24 -0.08 -4.37
C ILE A 34 12.20 -1.19 -5.42
N VAL A 35 11.56 -2.32 -5.10
CA VAL A 35 11.50 -3.53 -5.95
C VAL A 35 11.16 -3.22 -7.41
N HIS A 36 10.14 -2.40 -7.69
CA HIS A 36 9.69 -2.14 -9.07
C HIS A 36 10.62 -1.22 -9.85
N GLN A 37 11.25 -0.26 -9.18
CA GLN A 37 12.30 0.55 -9.79
C GLN A 37 13.54 -0.31 -10.07
N VAL A 38 13.91 -1.17 -9.12
CA VAL A 38 15.01 -2.12 -9.32
C VAL A 38 14.70 -3.09 -10.46
N ASN A 39 13.44 -3.49 -10.63
CA ASN A 39 13.00 -4.30 -11.77
C ASN A 39 13.22 -3.55 -13.09
N LEU A 40 12.72 -2.33 -13.22
CA LEU A 40 12.87 -1.55 -14.46
C LEU A 40 14.35 -1.28 -14.82
N GLU A 41 15.14 -0.90 -13.82
CA GLU A 41 16.52 -0.43 -14.05
C GLU A 41 17.55 -1.57 -14.08
N TYR A 42 17.32 -2.68 -13.36
CA TYR A 42 18.35 -3.69 -13.10
C TYR A 42 17.94 -5.15 -13.27
N LEU A 43 16.67 -5.53 -13.08
CA LEU A 43 16.24 -6.94 -13.12
C LEU A 43 15.44 -7.34 -14.37
N GLY A 44 14.80 -6.40 -15.05
CA GLY A 44 14.10 -6.65 -16.31
C GLY A 44 15.09 -6.96 -17.44
N ARG A 45 14.81 -8.01 -18.20
CA ARG A 45 15.64 -8.48 -19.32
C ARG A 45 15.07 -8.14 -20.67
N VAL A 46 13.75 -7.99 -20.77
CA VAL A 46 12.99 -7.82 -22.04
C VAL A 46 13.04 -9.09 -22.89
N VAL A 47 14.23 -9.63 -23.15
CA VAL A 47 14.46 -10.92 -23.81
C VAL A 47 15.52 -11.68 -23.03
N PHE A 48 15.23 -12.93 -22.68
CA PHE A 48 16.21 -13.86 -22.14
C PHE A 48 17.02 -14.51 -23.24
N ASN A 49 18.28 -14.84 -22.94
CA ASN A 49 19.12 -15.72 -23.75
C ASN A 49 19.63 -16.84 -22.87
N THR A 50 18.99 -18.00 -22.95
CA THR A 50 19.40 -19.18 -22.18
C THR A 50 19.94 -20.22 -23.15
N ASN A 51 21.26 -20.44 -23.12
CA ASN A 51 21.94 -21.44 -23.97
C ASN A 51 21.63 -21.30 -25.48
N GLY A 52 21.55 -20.06 -25.97
CA GLY A 52 21.26 -19.75 -27.37
C GLY A 52 19.76 -19.73 -27.73
N LEU A 53 18.87 -20.06 -26.79
CA LEU A 53 17.44 -19.89 -26.95
C LEU A 53 17.02 -18.49 -26.47
N LEU A 54 16.44 -17.71 -27.38
CA LEU A 54 15.87 -16.40 -27.10
C LEU A 54 14.37 -16.50 -26.88
N TYR A 55 13.86 -15.87 -25.81
CA TYR A 55 12.43 -15.83 -25.49
C TYR A 55 12.09 -14.54 -24.73
N PRO A 56 10.83 -14.03 -24.79
CA PRO A 56 10.48 -12.79 -24.11
C PRO A 56 10.57 -12.97 -22.59
N ASP A 57 10.95 -11.91 -21.91
CA ASP A 57 10.86 -11.81 -20.46
C ASP A 57 9.39 -11.73 -20.03
N SER A 58 9.07 -12.39 -18.93
CA SER A 58 7.77 -12.36 -18.27
C SER A 58 7.93 -12.68 -16.79
N VAL A 59 7.12 -12.05 -15.93
CA VAL A 59 7.31 -12.17 -14.48
C VAL A 59 6.00 -12.10 -13.70
N VAL A 60 5.84 -12.99 -12.71
CA VAL A 60 4.86 -12.81 -11.64
C VAL A 60 5.58 -12.39 -10.37
N GLY A 61 5.01 -11.44 -9.63
CA GLY A 61 5.64 -10.91 -8.41
C GLY A 61 4.68 -10.90 -7.24
N THR A 62 5.21 -11.04 -6.02
CA THR A 62 4.41 -11.03 -4.78
C THR A 62 3.97 -9.63 -4.34
N ASP A 63 3.91 -8.67 -5.25
CA ASP A 63 3.43 -7.31 -5.05
C ASP A 63 2.46 -6.91 -6.19
N SER A 64 1.35 -6.27 -5.85
CA SER A 64 0.32 -5.87 -6.82
C SER A 64 0.81 -4.91 -7.90
N HIS A 65 1.89 -4.14 -7.65
CA HIS A 65 2.42 -3.18 -8.62
C HIS A 65 3.53 -3.77 -9.50
N THR A 66 3.71 -5.10 -9.51
CA THR A 66 4.61 -5.77 -10.47
C THR A 66 4.28 -5.40 -11.91
N THR A 67 3.02 -5.03 -12.21
CA THR A 67 2.58 -4.48 -13.51
C THR A 67 3.34 -3.23 -13.95
N MET A 68 4.10 -2.56 -13.07
CA MET A 68 4.98 -1.46 -13.46
C MET A 68 6.03 -1.89 -14.49
N ILE A 69 6.42 -3.18 -14.52
CA ILE A 69 7.37 -3.73 -15.49
C ILE A 69 6.80 -3.77 -16.92
N ASP A 70 5.47 -3.74 -17.07
CA ASP A 70 4.79 -3.73 -18.36
C ASP A 70 5.15 -2.48 -19.19
N GLY A 71 5.51 -1.39 -18.51
CA GLY A 71 6.02 -0.18 -19.17
C GLY A 71 7.34 -0.37 -19.93
N LEU A 72 8.06 -1.47 -19.66
CA LEU A 72 9.27 -1.89 -20.37
C LEU A 72 8.96 -2.93 -21.49
N GLY A 73 7.69 -3.30 -21.68
CA GLY A 73 7.27 -4.34 -22.64
C GLY A 73 7.47 -5.78 -22.13
N VAL A 74 7.69 -5.96 -20.82
CA VAL A 74 7.76 -7.26 -20.15
C VAL A 74 6.39 -7.59 -19.59
N ALA A 75 5.79 -8.72 -19.95
CA ALA A 75 4.48 -9.09 -19.41
C ALA A 75 4.60 -9.53 -17.95
N GLY A 76 4.06 -8.76 -17.01
CA GLY A 76 4.09 -9.14 -15.61
C GLY A 76 2.97 -8.60 -14.73
N TRP A 77 2.61 -9.37 -13.71
CA TRP A 77 1.52 -9.00 -12.80
C TRP A 77 1.74 -9.49 -11.37
N GLY A 78 1.01 -8.87 -10.45
CA GLY A 78 1.05 -9.22 -9.04
C GLY A 78 0.23 -10.47 -8.73
N VAL A 79 0.79 -11.35 -7.90
CA VAL A 79 0.14 -12.57 -7.39
C VAL A 79 0.37 -12.70 -5.88
N GLY A 80 -0.34 -13.60 -5.21
CA GLY A 80 -0.06 -13.94 -3.82
C GLY A 80 1.22 -14.76 -3.67
N GLY A 81 1.68 -14.90 -2.42
CA GLY A 81 2.90 -15.66 -2.11
C GLY A 81 2.79 -17.13 -2.49
N ILE A 82 1.63 -17.74 -2.24
CA ILE A 82 1.35 -19.14 -2.57
C ILE A 82 1.41 -19.37 -4.08
N GLU A 83 0.80 -18.49 -4.87
CA GLU A 83 0.84 -18.59 -6.33
C GLU A 83 2.28 -18.45 -6.85
N ALA A 84 3.05 -17.48 -6.33
CA ALA A 84 4.46 -17.31 -6.71
C ALA A 84 5.32 -18.52 -6.33
N GLU A 85 5.12 -19.09 -5.14
CA GLU A 85 5.78 -20.34 -4.71
C GLU A 85 5.44 -21.50 -5.65
N SER A 86 4.17 -21.59 -6.08
CA SER A 86 3.75 -22.63 -7.03
C SER A 86 4.42 -22.48 -8.39
N CYS A 87 4.67 -21.26 -8.88
CA CYS A 87 5.43 -21.00 -10.10
C CYS A 87 6.91 -21.42 -9.95
N ASN A 88 7.51 -21.20 -8.78
CA ASN A 88 8.89 -21.56 -8.49
C ASN A 88 9.12 -23.08 -8.35
N ALA A 89 8.06 -23.87 -8.18
CA ALA A 89 8.14 -25.34 -8.16
C ALA A 89 8.37 -25.95 -9.55
N TRP A 90 8.21 -25.17 -10.62
CA TRP A 90 8.52 -25.56 -11.98
C TRP A 90 9.97 -25.18 -12.32
N PRO A 91 10.65 -25.91 -13.23
CA PRO A 91 12.03 -25.58 -13.61
C PRO A 91 12.09 -24.16 -14.18
N THR A 92 12.59 -23.21 -13.38
CA THR A 92 12.88 -21.86 -13.84
C THR A 92 14.29 -21.83 -14.42
N HIS A 93 14.45 -21.15 -15.56
CA HIS A 93 15.76 -20.97 -16.18
C HIS A 93 16.63 -20.04 -15.33
N GLU A 94 17.95 -20.28 -15.34
CA GLU A 94 18.94 -19.57 -14.53
C GLU A 94 18.82 -18.04 -14.66
N HIS A 95 18.88 -17.35 -13.52
CA HIS A 95 18.98 -15.89 -13.52
C HIS A 95 20.37 -15.45 -13.97
N GLY A 96 20.45 -14.79 -15.12
CA GLY A 96 21.64 -14.03 -15.49
C GLY A 96 21.92 -12.88 -14.51
N PRO A 97 23.16 -12.38 -14.44
CA PRO A 97 23.53 -11.31 -13.50
C PRO A 97 22.69 -10.04 -13.71
N ALA A 98 22.46 -9.29 -12.63
CA ALA A 98 21.83 -7.97 -12.72
C ALA A 98 22.66 -7.03 -13.61
N GLN A 99 22.02 -6.38 -14.58
CA GLN A 99 22.69 -5.51 -15.55
C GLN A 99 22.26 -4.05 -15.32
N ARG A 100 23.23 -3.17 -15.05
CA ARG A 100 23.02 -1.72 -15.00
C ARG A 100 23.43 -1.13 -16.35
N GLY A 101 22.45 -0.64 -17.12
CA GLY A 101 22.69 -0.23 -18.51
C GLY A 101 22.92 -1.45 -19.39
N ARG A 102 22.05 -1.65 -20.37
CA ARG A 102 22.21 -2.73 -21.35
C ARG A 102 23.29 -2.31 -22.35
N SER A 103 24.20 -3.22 -22.70
CA SER A 103 25.19 -2.94 -23.73
C SER A 103 24.51 -2.76 -25.09
N ASP A 104 25.12 -2.00 -26.00
CA ASP A 104 24.57 -1.78 -27.35
C ASP A 104 24.35 -3.10 -28.10
N GLU A 105 25.21 -4.10 -27.88
CA GLU A 105 25.05 -5.44 -28.46
C GLU A 105 23.81 -6.14 -27.91
N THR A 106 23.53 -6.00 -26.61
CA THR A 106 22.34 -6.59 -25.97
C THR A 106 21.08 -5.93 -26.50
N VAL A 107 21.09 -4.60 -26.63
CA VAL A 107 19.96 -3.83 -27.18
C VAL A 107 19.69 -4.23 -28.63
N SER A 108 20.74 -4.34 -29.46
CA SER A 108 20.63 -4.78 -30.85
C SER A 108 20.09 -6.20 -30.99
N LEU A 109 20.50 -7.11 -30.10
CA LEU A 109 19.98 -8.48 -30.04
C LEU A 109 18.48 -8.50 -29.70
N ILE A 110 18.08 -7.74 -28.67
CA ILE A 110 16.68 -7.61 -28.25
C ILE A 110 15.82 -7.11 -29.41
N GLU A 111 16.23 -6.01 -30.05
CA GLU A 111 15.48 -5.44 -31.17
C GLU A 111 15.37 -6.42 -32.34
N SER A 112 16.47 -7.06 -32.73
CA SER A 112 16.50 -8.06 -33.81
C SER A 112 15.56 -9.22 -33.52
N TYR A 113 15.56 -9.74 -32.30
CA TYR A 113 14.66 -10.79 -31.86
C TYR A 113 13.18 -10.35 -31.89
N LEU A 114 12.86 -9.19 -31.32
CA LEU A 114 11.48 -8.69 -31.26
C LEU A 114 10.94 -8.41 -32.66
N ARG A 115 11.74 -7.84 -33.57
CA ARG A 115 11.35 -7.62 -34.97
C ARG A 115 11.13 -8.95 -35.71
N ALA A 116 12.04 -9.92 -35.56
CA ALA A 116 11.91 -11.23 -36.18
C ALA A 116 10.62 -11.97 -35.75
N ASN A 117 10.19 -11.76 -34.51
CA ASN A 117 8.98 -12.39 -33.94
C ASN A 117 7.72 -11.50 -33.99
N ARG A 118 7.76 -10.34 -34.66
CA ARG A 118 6.63 -9.39 -34.75
C ARG A 118 6.11 -8.91 -33.39
N MET A 119 7.00 -8.82 -32.41
CA MET A 119 6.73 -8.29 -31.07
C MET A 119 7.27 -6.87 -30.89
N PHE A 120 8.08 -6.36 -31.83
CA PHE A 120 8.53 -4.98 -31.82
C PHE A 120 7.42 -4.04 -32.31
N VAL A 121 7.23 -2.91 -31.61
CA VAL A 121 6.20 -1.92 -31.92
C VAL A 121 6.87 -0.58 -32.14
N ASP A 122 6.78 -0.06 -33.37
CA ASP A 122 7.22 1.29 -33.72
C ASP A 122 6.01 2.18 -33.90
N TYR A 123 5.71 3.05 -32.94
CA TYR A 123 4.54 3.94 -32.98
C TYR A 123 4.65 5.05 -34.05
N SER A 124 5.80 5.22 -34.70
CA SER A 124 5.96 6.13 -35.84
C SER A 124 5.53 5.51 -37.17
N GLU A 125 5.40 4.18 -37.24
CA GLU A 125 4.97 3.44 -38.42
C GLU A 125 3.45 3.18 -38.40
N PRO A 126 2.82 2.88 -39.54
CA PRO A 126 1.44 2.41 -39.57
C PRO A 126 1.28 1.16 -38.70
N GLN A 127 0.45 1.26 -37.67
CA GLN A 127 0.21 0.14 -36.76
C GLN A 127 -0.60 -0.95 -37.48
N ILE A 128 -0.19 -2.20 -37.28
CA ILE A 128 -1.03 -3.35 -37.63
C ILE A 128 -2.28 -3.28 -36.75
N GLU A 129 -3.46 -3.34 -37.37
CA GLU A 129 -4.72 -3.33 -36.65
C GLU A 129 -4.81 -4.54 -35.71
N ARG A 130 -4.89 -4.27 -34.41
CA ARG A 130 -5.07 -5.30 -33.37
C ARG A 130 -6.54 -5.36 -33.01
N VAL A 131 -7.07 -6.59 -32.95
CA VAL A 131 -8.45 -6.83 -32.52
C VAL A 131 -8.49 -6.83 -31.00
N TYR A 132 -9.02 -5.75 -30.42
CA TYR A 132 -9.28 -5.64 -28.98
C TYR A 132 -10.75 -5.91 -28.68
N SER A 133 -11.06 -6.46 -27.51
CA SER A 133 -12.45 -6.70 -27.08
C SER A 133 -13.24 -5.39 -26.93
N SER A 134 -12.57 -4.30 -26.54
CA SER A 134 -13.12 -2.96 -26.40
C SER A 134 -12.01 -1.94 -26.57
N CYS A 135 -12.30 -0.81 -27.23
CA CYS A 135 -11.36 0.28 -27.41
C CYS A 135 -11.83 1.52 -26.63
N LEU A 136 -10.94 2.06 -25.79
CA LEU A 136 -11.10 3.35 -25.12
C LEU A 136 -10.05 4.31 -25.68
N ALA A 137 -10.40 5.58 -25.82
CA ALA A 137 -9.49 6.62 -26.30
C ALA A 137 -9.37 7.73 -25.26
N LEU A 138 -8.16 8.22 -25.06
CA LEU A 138 -7.85 9.39 -24.22
C LEU A 138 -7.06 10.38 -25.06
N ASN A 139 -7.61 11.59 -25.23
CA ASN A 139 -6.88 12.69 -25.84
C ASN A 139 -6.00 13.36 -24.79
N LEU A 140 -4.68 13.35 -25.01
CA LEU A 140 -3.72 13.92 -24.07
C LEU A 140 -3.82 15.45 -23.96
N GLU A 141 -4.38 16.12 -24.97
CA GLU A 141 -4.61 17.58 -24.93
C GLU A 141 -5.66 17.99 -23.90
N ASP A 142 -6.61 17.09 -23.59
CA ASP A 142 -7.69 17.33 -22.64
C ASP A 142 -7.26 17.03 -21.18
N VAL A 143 -6.04 16.52 -20.97
CA VAL A 143 -5.53 16.17 -19.64
C VAL A 143 -5.11 17.44 -18.90
N GLU A 144 -5.91 17.83 -17.91
CA GLU A 144 -5.56 18.92 -17.00
C GLU A 144 -4.79 18.41 -15.77
N PRO A 145 -3.89 19.22 -15.18
CA PRO A 145 -3.29 18.92 -13.89
C PRO A 145 -4.35 18.68 -12.81
N CYS A 146 -4.23 17.55 -12.12
CA CYS A 146 -5.17 17.10 -11.10
C CYS A 146 -4.45 16.47 -9.90
N ILE A 147 -5.19 16.27 -8.83
CA ILE A 147 -4.84 15.40 -7.70
C ILE A 147 -5.95 14.34 -7.53
N SER A 148 -5.72 13.31 -6.71
CA SER A 148 -6.74 12.30 -6.43
C SER A 148 -6.97 12.12 -4.93
N GLY A 149 -8.21 12.21 -4.45
CA GLY A 149 -8.56 12.09 -3.05
C GLY A 149 -9.93 12.69 -2.70
N PRO A 150 -10.27 12.79 -1.39
CA PRO A 150 -9.39 12.57 -0.23
C PRO A 150 -9.27 11.11 0.26
N LYS A 151 -10.06 10.17 -0.28
CA LYS A 151 -10.16 8.80 0.28
C LYS A 151 -9.90 7.67 -0.71
N ARG A 152 -10.10 7.88 -2.02
CA ARG A 152 -9.88 6.84 -3.04
C ARG A 152 -8.97 7.32 -4.16
N PRO A 153 -8.19 6.43 -4.81
CA PRO A 153 -7.28 6.82 -5.89
C PRO A 153 -7.99 7.27 -7.17
N HIS A 154 -9.25 6.86 -7.36
CA HIS A 154 -10.06 7.22 -8.54
C HIS A 154 -10.86 8.52 -8.35
N ASP A 155 -10.87 9.10 -7.16
CA ASP A 155 -11.55 10.36 -6.87
C ASP A 155 -10.70 11.52 -7.44
N GLN A 156 -10.80 11.80 -8.75
CA GLN A 156 -10.00 12.83 -9.43
C GLN A 156 -10.57 14.23 -9.16
N VAL A 157 -9.69 15.16 -8.77
CA VAL A 157 -10.02 16.57 -8.52
C VAL A 157 -9.06 17.45 -9.31
N THR A 158 -9.58 18.30 -10.19
CA THR A 158 -8.74 19.26 -10.94
C THR A 158 -8.12 20.28 -9.98
N LEU A 159 -6.93 20.82 -10.32
CA LEU A 159 -6.32 21.84 -9.46
C LEU A 159 -7.19 23.10 -9.29
N ARG A 160 -8.04 23.41 -10.27
CA ARG A 160 -9.00 24.54 -10.22
C ARG A 160 -10.09 24.31 -9.18
N GLU A 161 -10.55 23.07 -9.05
CA GLU A 161 -11.67 22.69 -8.19
C GLU A 161 -11.24 22.28 -6.79
N MET A 162 -9.94 22.05 -6.56
CA MET A 162 -9.42 21.56 -5.27
C MET A 162 -9.88 22.40 -4.08
N LYS A 163 -9.92 23.73 -4.20
CA LYS A 163 -10.40 24.58 -3.11
C LYS A 163 -11.88 24.32 -2.81
N VAL A 164 -12.70 24.18 -3.84
CA VAL A 164 -14.15 23.93 -3.68
C VAL A 164 -14.40 22.53 -3.12
N ASP A 165 -13.72 21.52 -3.65
CA ASP A 165 -13.77 20.14 -3.19
C ASP A 165 -13.34 20.01 -1.72
N TRP A 166 -12.27 20.71 -1.32
CA TRP A 166 -11.82 20.76 0.07
C TRP A 166 -12.88 21.31 1.02
N HIS A 167 -13.54 22.42 0.66
CA HIS A 167 -14.60 23.00 1.51
C HIS A 167 -15.81 22.07 1.59
N ALA A 168 -16.19 21.43 0.48
CA ALA A 168 -17.22 20.40 0.50
C ALA A 168 -16.84 19.20 1.39
N CYS A 169 -15.57 18.83 1.45
CA CYS A 169 -15.08 17.79 2.36
C CYS A 169 -15.14 18.19 3.84
N LEU A 170 -15.07 19.49 4.16
CA LEU A 170 -15.22 20.01 5.53
C LEU A 170 -16.68 20.08 5.96
N ASP A 171 -17.60 20.34 5.03
CA ASP A 171 -19.03 20.48 5.30
C ASP A 171 -19.79 19.12 5.32
N ASN A 172 -19.22 18.08 4.72
CA ASN A 172 -19.79 16.74 4.76
C ASN A 172 -19.61 16.10 6.14
N GLU A 173 -20.71 15.64 6.74
CA GLU A 173 -20.76 15.04 8.08
C GLU A 173 -19.88 13.77 8.17
N VAL A 174 -18.62 13.96 8.55
CA VAL A 174 -17.76 12.93 9.13
C VAL A 174 -17.24 13.45 10.47
N ALA A 175 -18.06 13.24 11.50
CA ALA A 175 -17.84 13.45 12.94
C ALA A 175 -17.78 14.92 13.45
N ASN A 176 -18.85 15.30 14.16
CA ASN A 176 -19.03 16.36 15.17
C ASN A 176 -18.53 17.79 14.85
N THR A 177 -19.35 18.56 14.14
CA THR A 177 -19.32 20.03 14.19
C THR A 177 -20.36 20.57 15.18
N SER A 178 -19.93 21.12 16.31
CA SER A 178 -20.83 21.94 17.15
C SER A 178 -20.08 22.96 18.02
N ASN A 179 -19.29 23.88 17.43
CA ASN A 179 -18.92 25.11 18.12
C ASN A 179 -18.48 26.25 17.17
N PRO A 180 -19.22 27.39 17.09
CA PRO A 180 -18.81 28.59 16.34
C PRO A 180 -17.47 29.21 16.79
N SER A 181 -16.97 28.82 17.97
CA SER A 181 -15.66 29.24 18.50
C SER A 181 -14.47 28.70 17.68
N VAL A 182 -14.66 27.59 16.95
CA VAL A 182 -13.61 26.91 16.17
C VAL A 182 -13.26 27.68 14.89
N MET A 183 -14.19 28.48 14.37
CA MET A 183 -13.95 29.39 13.24
C MET A 183 -13.13 30.63 13.64
N LEU A 184 -13.27 31.12 14.88
CA LEU A 184 -12.51 32.26 15.39
C LEU A 184 -11.05 31.88 15.72
N GLY A 185 -10.81 30.65 16.18
CA GLY A 185 -9.47 30.10 16.42
C GLY A 185 -8.66 29.91 15.13
N ALA A 186 -9.30 29.37 14.08
CA ALA A 186 -8.69 29.28 12.76
C ALA A 186 -8.36 30.65 12.16
N ALA A 187 -9.20 31.66 12.38
CA ALA A 187 -8.96 33.04 11.95
C ALA A 187 -7.85 33.74 12.75
N LEU A 188 -7.71 33.46 14.06
CA LEU A 188 -6.65 34.02 14.91
C LEU A 188 -5.28 33.39 14.64
N VAL A 189 -5.24 32.09 14.32
CA VAL A 189 -4.01 31.40 13.87
C VAL A 189 -3.62 31.86 12.47
N ALA A 190 -4.58 32.02 11.55
CA ALA A 190 -4.33 32.64 10.24
C ALA A 190 -3.83 34.09 10.35
N LYS A 191 -4.37 34.87 11.30
CA LYS A 191 -3.93 36.24 11.58
C LYS A 191 -2.52 36.31 12.16
N LYS A 192 -2.16 35.41 13.09
CA LYS A 192 -0.80 35.33 13.66
C LYS A 192 0.23 34.83 12.64
N ALA A 193 -0.20 33.97 11.73
CA ALA A 193 0.60 33.48 10.61
C ALA A 193 0.83 34.59 9.57
N CYS A 194 -0.17 35.41 9.24
CA CYS A 194 0.00 36.62 8.43
C CYS A 194 0.91 37.69 9.09
N GLU A 195 0.84 37.86 10.41
CA GLU A 195 1.72 38.78 11.17
C GLU A 195 3.20 38.35 11.16
N LEU A 196 3.49 37.09 10.79
CA LEU A 196 4.83 36.48 10.74
C LEU A 196 5.30 36.17 9.30
N GLU A 197 4.58 36.61 8.26
CA GLU A 197 4.82 36.23 6.85
C GLU A 197 4.81 34.71 6.59
N LEU A 198 4.08 33.95 7.41
CA LEU A 198 3.91 32.50 7.26
C LEU A 198 2.52 32.24 6.63
N GLU A 199 2.47 31.97 5.34
CA GLU A 199 1.21 31.70 4.64
C GLU A 199 0.78 30.23 4.75
N GLY A 200 -0.28 29.99 5.54
CA GLY A 200 -1.43 29.08 5.31
C GLY A 200 -1.22 27.56 5.14
N PHE A 201 -2.08 26.74 5.77
CA PHE A 201 -2.18 25.27 5.68
C PHE A 201 -1.09 24.47 6.43
N ILE A 202 -1.48 23.68 7.44
CA ILE A 202 -0.63 22.58 7.94
C ILE A 202 -0.86 21.42 6.99
N LEU A 203 -0.01 21.34 5.98
CA LEU A 203 0.07 20.21 5.09
C LEU A 203 1.18 19.28 5.57
N LEU A 204 0.81 18.05 5.91
CA LEU A 204 1.81 17.02 6.16
C LEU A 204 2.31 16.51 4.82
N VAL A 205 3.47 17.04 4.43
CA VAL A 205 4.19 16.59 3.24
C VAL A 205 4.95 15.35 3.65
N MET A 206 4.41 14.21 3.27
CA MET A 206 4.99 12.94 3.63
C MET A 206 5.67 12.34 2.40
N ASP A 207 6.93 12.72 2.20
CA ASP A 207 7.78 12.08 1.19
C ASP A 207 8.31 10.77 1.79
N ALA A 208 7.55 9.70 1.60
CA ALA A 208 8.02 8.36 1.89
C ALA A 208 7.69 7.44 0.70
N PRO A 209 8.62 6.52 0.35
CA PRO A 209 8.36 5.57 -0.72
C PRO A 209 7.09 4.75 -0.42
N PRO A 210 6.34 4.28 -1.44
CA PRO A 210 4.95 3.79 -1.36
C PRO A 210 4.69 2.61 -0.38
N HIS A 211 5.73 2.10 0.27
CA HIS A 211 5.68 0.99 1.23
C HIS A 211 6.29 1.32 2.62
N ARG A 212 6.89 2.49 2.82
CA ARG A 212 7.38 2.89 4.15
C ARG A 212 6.18 3.35 4.98
N LYS A 213 5.99 2.73 6.14
CA LYS A 213 5.05 3.30 7.12
C LYS A 213 5.58 4.67 7.54
N PHE A 214 4.72 5.66 7.42
CA PHE A 214 5.01 7.04 7.80
C PHE A 214 5.33 7.10 9.29
N GLY A 215 6.30 7.94 9.64
CA GLY A 215 6.65 8.22 11.03
C GLY A 215 5.55 9.00 11.75
N ASP A 216 5.63 9.04 13.09
CA ASP A 216 4.81 9.93 13.92
C ASP A 216 5.07 11.38 13.57
N ILE A 217 4.04 12.19 13.60
CA ILE A 217 4.17 13.65 13.56
C ILE A 217 4.71 14.15 14.90
N ASP A 218 5.46 15.27 14.90
CA ASP A 218 5.88 15.98 16.12
C ASP A 218 4.76 16.07 17.17
N GLU A 219 5.08 15.78 18.44
CA GLU A 219 4.10 15.67 19.53
C GLU A 219 3.32 16.98 19.74
N ALA A 220 3.94 18.13 19.51
CA ALA A 220 3.25 19.42 19.61
C ALA A 220 2.20 19.57 18.50
N VAL A 221 2.53 19.11 17.28
CA VAL A 221 1.59 19.12 16.16
C VAL A 221 0.50 18.06 16.36
N ALA A 222 0.84 16.85 16.81
CA ALA A 222 -0.12 15.80 17.09
C ALA A 222 -1.14 16.19 18.19
N SER A 223 -0.64 16.82 19.26
CA SER A 223 -1.48 17.37 20.33
C SER A 223 -2.37 18.48 19.79
N ALA A 224 -1.83 19.43 19.03
CA ALA A 224 -2.62 20.50 18.42
C ALA A 224 -3.74 19.98 17.51
N ILE A 225 -3.48 18.95 16.70
CA ILE A 225 -4.49 18.33 15.83
C ILE A 225 -5.61 17.71 16.66
N THR A 226 -5.26 16.97 17.71
CA THR A 226 -6.22 16.21 18.52
C THR A 226 -7.02 17.11 19.44
N GLU A 227 -6.37 18.06 20.12
CA GLU A 227 -7.00 18.98 21.07
C GLU A 227 -7.94 19.97 20.40
N ASN A 228 -7.65 20.34 19.14
CA ASN A 228 -8.44 21.32 18.39
C ASN A 228 -9.32 20.67 17.30
N ASP A 229 -9.39 19.34 17.26
CA ASP A 229 -10.15 18.55 16.27
C ASP A 229 -9.93 19.04 14.82
N LEU A 230 -8.66 19.21 14.43
CA LEU A 230 -8.31 19.73 13.11
C LEU A 230 -8.46 18.67 12.03
N VAL A 231 -9.02 19.05 10.87
CA VAL A 231 -9.00 18.21 9.66
C VAL A 231 -7.66 18.44 8.95
N VAL A 232 -6.78 17.44 9.02
CA VAL A 232 -5.45 17.51 8.41
C VAL A 232 -5.39 16.70 7.12
N ALA A 233 -4.80 17.31 6.09
CA ALA A 233 -4.53 16.67 4.81
C ALA A 233 -3.06 16.23 4.67
N ALA A 234 -2.84 15.08 4.06
CA ALA A 234 -1.55 14.68 3.52
C ALA A 234 -1.58 14.70 1.99
N VAL A 235 -0.51 15.16 1.37
CA VAL A 235 -0.31 15.10 -0.09
C VAL A 235 0.94 14.26 -0.34
N LEU A 236 0.82 13.25 -1.20
CA LEU A 236 1.88 12.28 -1.46
C LEU A 236 1.96 11.89 -2.94
N SER A 237 3.16 11.56 -3.40
CA SER A 237 3.44 11.03 -4.74
C SER A 237 3.32 9.49 -4.78
N GLY A 238 2.29 8.97 -4.10
CA GLY A 238 1.96 7.56 -4.07
C GLY A 238 0.84 7.20 -5.05
N ASN A 239 0.30 6.00 -4.89
CA ASN A 239 -0.81 5.48 -5.69
C ASN A 239 -2.01 5.00 -4.83
N ARG A 240 -1.93 5.17 -3.51
CA ARG A 240 -2.99 4.80 -2.56
C ARG A 240 -3.13 5.85 -1.46
N ASN A 241 -4.36 6.28 -1.21
CA ASN A 241 -4.71 7.36 -0.27
C ASN A 241 -5.89 6.98 0.65
N PHE A 242 -6.12 5.68 0.86
CA PHE A 242 -7.18 5.20 1.75
C PHE A 242 -7.05 5.78 3.17
N GLU A 243 -8.20 6.12 3.75
CA GLU A 243 -8.28 6.73 5.07
C GLU A 243 -7.59 5.86 6.15
N GLY A 244 -6.68 6.46 6.93
CA GLY A 244 -5.91 5.77 7.97
C GLY A 244 -4.76 4.89 7.47
N ARG A 245 -4.53 4.78 6.15
CA ARG A 245 -3.37 4.08 5.58
C ARG A 245 -2.12 4.97 5.49
N VAL A 246 -2.31 6.28 5.34
CA VAL A 246 -1.24 7.28 5.29
C VAL A 246 -0.79 7.62 6.73
N HIS A 247 -1.58 8.35 7.49
CA HIS A 247 -1.30 8.58 8.92
C HIS A 247 -2.60 8.52 9.76
N PRO A 248 -2.56 8.08 11.04
CA PRO A 248 -3.77 8.05 11.88
C PRO A 248 -4.43 9.43 12.07
N LEU A 249 -3.61 10.49 12.11
CA LEU A 249 -4.06 11.88 12.30
C LEU A 249 -4.46 12.60 11.00
N THR A 250 -4.28 11.98 9.82
CA THR A 250 -4.67 12.57 8.53
C THR A 250 -6.04 12.02 8.11
N ARG A 251 -7.04 12.90 8.09
CA ARG A 251 -8.42 12.56 7.66
C ARG A 251 -8.62 12.66 6.15
N ALA A 252 -7.76 13.42 5.47
CA ALA A 252 -7.79 13.58 4.02
C ALA A 252 -6.41 13.28 3.41
N ASN A 253 -6.37 12.53 2.31
CA ASN A 253 -5.13 12.15 1.65
C ASN A 253 -5.25 12.32 0.14
N TYR A 254 -4.30 13.04 -0.45
CA TYR A 254 -4.30 13.35 -1.87
C TYR A 254 -3.06 12.78 -2.56
N LEU A 255 -3.29 12.11 -3.69
CA LEU A 255 -2.25 11.66 -4.60
C LEU A 255 -1.94 12.81 -5.58
N ALA A 256 -0.68 13.16 -5.71
CA ALA A 256 -0.24 14.25 -6.59
C ALA A 256 1.10 13.91 -7.23
N SER A 257 1.44 14.56 -8.35
CA SER A 257 2.76 14.43 -8.94
C SER A 257 3.84 14.98 -7.97
N PRO A 258 5.10 14.50 -8.01
CA PRO A 258 6.15 15.00 -7.14
C PRO A 258 6.30 16.54 -7.15
N PRO A 259 6.23 17.24 -8.31
CA PRO A 259 6.24 18.71 -8.31
C PRO A 259 5.06 19.33 -7.55
N LEU A 260 3.86 18.74 -7.63
CA LEU A 260 2.70 19.21 -6.87
C LEU A 260 2.85 18.93 -5.38
N VAL A 261 3.43 17.79 -4.98
CA VAL A 261 3.77 17.53 -3.57
C VAL A 261 4.70 18.63 -3.05
N LEU A 262 5.72 19.03 -3.81
CA LEU A 262 6.60 20.15 -3.44
C LEU A 262 5.86 21.49 -3.43
N ALA A 263 4.99 21.77 -4.40
CA ALA A 263 4.21 23.02 -4.43
C ALA A 263 3.32 23.15 -3.19
N TYR A 264 2.61 22.07 -2.85
CA TYR A 264 1.80 21.96 -1.65
C TYR A 264 2.67 22.01 -0.37
N ALA A 265 3.90 21.49 -0.41
CA ALA A 265 4.85 21.57 0.69
C ALA A 265 5.42 22.97 0.95
N LEU A 266 5.54 23.77 -0.09
CA LEU A 266 5.98 25.17 0.01
C LEU A 266 4.81 26.06 0.41
N ALA A 267 3.61 25.73 -0.04
CA ALA A 267 2.37 26.39 0.33
C ALA A 267 1.79 25.93 1.67
N GLY A 268 2.53 25.13 2.46
CA GLY A 268 2.09 24.65 3.77
C GLY A 268 3.24 24.49 4.75
N ASN A 269 2.94 24.42 6.05
CA ASN A 269 3.95 24.27 7.11
C ASN A 269 4.46 22.82 7.24
N ARG A 270 5.80 22.64 7.20
CA ARG A 270 6.47 21.34 7.41
C ARG A 270 6.34 20.87 8.87
N ALA A 271 5.91 19.62 9.07
CA ALA A 271 6.15 18.89 10.31
C ALA A 271 7.18 17.77 10.07
N ASN A 272 8.21 17.70 10.92
CA ASN A 272 9.16 16.60 10.93
C ASN A 272 8.56 15.38 11.65
N CYS A 273 8.89 14.18 11.18
CA CYS A 273 8.32 12.93 11.69
C CYS A 273 9.33 12.08 12.50
N GLY A 274 8.93 11.62 13.70
CA GLY A 274 9.56 10.58 14.53
C GLY A 274 8.94 9.19 14.28
N GLU A 275 9.10 8.15 15.12
CA GLU A 275 8.53 6.81 14.87
C GLU A 275 7.83 6.18 16.11
N HIS A 276 6.52 5.91 16.04
CA HIS A 276 5.79 4.95 16.89
C HIS A 276 4.74 4.17 16.10
N THR A 277 4.39 3.00 16.65
CA THR A 277 3.29 2.17 16.20
C THR A 277 2.29 2.03 17.34
N GLN A 278 1.08 2.57 17.16
CA GLN A 278 -0.06 2.23 18.02
C GLN A 278 -0.69 0.93 17.52
N GLY A 279 -0.58 -0.12 18.34
CA GLY A 279 -1.32 -1.36 18.19
C GLY A 279 -2.11 -1.63 19.47
N THR A 280 -3.42 -1.42 19.42
CA THR A 280 -4.42 -2.06 20.30
C THR A 280 -4.98 -3.26 19.51
N ASP A 281 -5.28 -4.46 20.00
CA ASP A 281 -5.52 -4.92 21.39
C ASP A 281 -5.37 -6.46 21.56
N LEU A 282 -4.71 -7.20 20.64
CA LEU A 282 -4.55 -8.67 20.77
C LEU A 282 -3.16 -9.20 20.40
N ALA A 283 -2.67 -8.87 19.20
CA ALA A 283 -1.29 -9.19 18.82
C ALA A 283 -0.27 -8.52 19.76
N ALA A 284 -0.57 -7.30 20.22
CA ALA A 284 0.19 -6.61 21.24
C ALA A 284 0.24 -7.38 22.57
N ARG A 285 -0.90 -7.90 23.05
CA ARG A 285 -0.98 -8.69 24.29
C ARG A 285 -0.14 -9.97 24.18
N TYR A 286 -0.30 -10.69 23.07
CA TYR A 286 0.49 -11.89 22.77
C TYR A 286 2.01 -11.61 22.75
N LEU A 287 2.43 -10.48 22.19
CA LEU A 287 3.83 -10.06 22.20
C LEU A 287 4.32 -9.70 23.61
N MET A 288 3.52 -8.97 24.39
CA MET A 288 3.85 -8.61 25.79
C MET A 288 3.97 -9.87 26.68
N GLU A 289 3.06 -10.84 26.54
CA GLU A 289 3.11 -12.11 27.26
C GLU A 289 4.39 -12.91 26.99
N ARG A 290 5.00 -12.71 25.81
CA ARG A 290 6.29 -13.29 25.42
C ARG A 290 7.49 -12.40 25.73
N GLY A 291 7.29 -11.34 26.52
CA GLY A 291 8.36 -10.45 26.98
C GLY A 291 8.88 -9.48 25.91
N VAL A 292 8.11 -9.21 24.85
CA VAL A 292 8.49 -8.24 23.82
C VAL A 292 8.05 -6.84 24.25
N ASP A 293 9.00 -5.91 24.35
CA ASP A 293 8.72 -4.52 24.66
C ASP A 293 7.88 -3.86 23.55
N ARG A 294 7.02 -2.91 23.93
CA ARG A 294 6.12 -2.19 23.01
C ARG A 294 6.86 -1.48 21.87
N ARG A 295 8.05 -0.93 22.15
CA ARG A 295 8.92 -0.30 21.13
C ARG A 295 9.42 -1.28 20.07
N ASP A 296 9.41 -2.57 20.38
CA ASP A 296 9.93 -3.66 19.56
C ASP A 296 8.80 -4.47 18.88
N PHE A 297 7.54 -4.04 19.01
CA PHE A 297 6.42 -4.66 18.31
C PHE A 297 6.62 -4.70 16.80
N ASN A 298 7.20 -3.63 16.24
CA ASN A 298 7.36 -3.43 14.80
C ASN A 298 5.99 -3.49 14.08
N SER A 299 5.97 -3.52 12.76
CA SER A 299 4.73 -3.55 11.97
C SER A 299 4.18 -4.96 11.80
N TYR A 300 2.87 -5.12 11.60
CA TYR A 300 2.27 -6.40 11.17
C TYR A 300 2.97 -7.00 9.94
N GLY A 301 3.35 -6.17 8.96
CA GLY A 301 4.10 -6.61 7.78
C GLY A 301 5.44 -7.27 8.11
N SER A 302 6.11 -6.82 9.18
CA SER A 302 7.35 -7.44 9.66
C SER A 302 7.13 -8.81 10.33
N ARG A 303 5.89 -9.11 10.72
CA ARG A 303 5.50 -10.32 11.45
C ARG A 303 4.87 -11.39 10.55
N HIS A 304 4.88 -11.22 9.22
CA HIS A 304 4.35 -12.18 8.25
C HIS A 304 4.95 -13.60 8.35
N GLY A 305 6.12 -13.76 8.98
CA GLY A 305 6.71 -15.08 9.27
C GLY A 305 6.20 -15.74 10.56
N ASN A 306 5.28 -15.12 11.30
CA ASN A 306 4.76 -15.60 12.57
C ASN A 306 3.24 -15.73 12.50
N GLU A 307 2.77 -16.96 12.31
CA GLU A 307 1.35 -17.25 12.11
C GLU A 307 0.46 -16.82 13.28
N GLU A 308 0.94 -16.97 14.51
CA GLU A 308 0.20 -16.62 15.73
C GLU A 308 -0.10 -15.11 15.80
N VAL A 309 0.88 -14.29 15.43
CA VAL A 309 0.69 -12.83 15.35
C VAL A 309 -0.27 -12.49 14.19
N MET A 310 -0.12 -13.15 13.06
CA MET A 310 -0.89 -12.83 11.86
C MET A 310 -2.36 -13.25 11.98
N ALA A 311 -2.66 -14.41 12.57
CA ALA A 311 -4.02 -14.82 12.89
C ALA A 311 -4.72 -13.79 13.78
N ARG A 312 -4.05 -13.28 14.81
CA ARG A 312 -4.58 -12.21 15.70
C ARG A 312 -4.72 -10.84 15.03
N SER A 313 -4.05 -10.63 13.90
CA SER A 313 -4.17 -9.40 13.09
C SER A 313 -5.23 -9.48 12.00
N THR A 314 -5.83 -10.66 11.79
CA THR A 314 -6.82 -10.92 10.75
C THR A 314 -8.12 -10.20 11.11
N VAL A 315 -8.67 -9.41 10.19
CA VAL A 315 -9.84 -8.53 10.41
C VAL A 315 -9.63 -7.58 11.62
N ALA A 316 -8.38 -7.27 11.98
CA ALA A 316 -8.06 -6.42 13.13
C ALA A 316 -7.96 -4.91 12.79
N ASN A 317 -8.41 -4.51 11.59
CA ASN A 317 -8.38 -3.10 11.20
C ASN A 317 -9.44 -2.33 12.00
N ILE A 318 -8.99 -1.28 12.70
CA ILE A 318 -9.83 -0.44 13.55
C ILE A 318 -10.96 0.29 12.81
N ARG A 319 -10.93 0.29 11.47
CA ARG A 319 -11.91 0.96 10.61
C ARG A 319 -12.89 0.01 9.93
N ILE A 320 -12.85 -1.28 10.22
CA ILE A 320 -13.82 -2.23 9.67
C ILE A 320 -15.22 -1.85 10.15
N VAL A 321 -16.17 -1.84 9.22
CA VAL A 321 -17.58 -1.58 9.51
C VAL A 321 -18.29 -2.93 9.56
N ASN A 322 -18.73 -3.35 10.74
CA ASN A 322 -19.45 -4.61 10.88
C ASN A 322 -20.96 -4.36 10.90
N LYS A 323 -21.66 -4.78 9.84
CA LYS A 323 -23.12 -4.60 9.72
C LYS A 323 -23.91 -5.40 10.77
N LEU A 324 -23.36 -6.48 11.33
CA LEU A 324 -24.00 -7.23 12.42
C LEU A 324 -24.09 -6.42 13.72
N LEU A 325 -23.22 -5.42 13.87
CA LEU A 325 -23.21 -4.49 14.99
C LEU A 325 -23.86 -3.15 14.63
N GLY A 326 -24.85 -3.14 13.73
CA GLY A 326 -25.54 -1.91 13.33
C GLY A 326 -24.65 -0.91 12.58
N GLY A 327 -23.56 -1.37 11.97
CA GLY A 327 -22.61 -0.50 11.26
C GLY A 327 -21.57 0.16 12.15
N GLU A 328 -21.40 -0.32 13.38
CA GLU A 328 -20.30 0.11 14.24
C GLU A 328 -18.93 -0.11 13.58
N VAL A 329 -18.04 0.85 13.81
CA VAL A 329 -16.65 0.85 13.33
C VAL A 329 -15.75 0.20 14.37
N GLY A 330 -15.01 -0.83 13.97
CA GLY A 330 -14.00 -1.49 14.79
C GLY A 330 -13.83 -2.98 14.47
N PRO A 331 -12.76 -3.61 14.98
CA PRO A 331 -12.44 -5.00 14.70
C PRO A 331 -13.19 -5.93 15.66
N LYS A 332 -14.51 -5.74 15.78
CA LYS A 332 -15.38 -6.46 16.71
C LYS A 332 -16.53 -7.12 15.96
N THR A 333 -17.04 -8.19 16.54
CA THR A 333 -18.23 -8.89 16.07
C THR A 333 -19.05 -9.39 17.25
N ILE A 334 -20.23 -9.92 16.98
CA ILE A 334 -21.08 -10.55 17.98
C ILE A 334 -20.98 -12.07 17.89
N HIS A 335 -20.80 -12.73 19.03
CA HIS A 335 -20.97 -14.17 19.12
C HIS A 335 -22.46 -14.47 19.28
N ILE A 336 -23.10 -14.96 18.23
CA ILE A 336 -24.55 -15.10 18.10
C ILE A 336 -25.12 -15.97 19.23
N SER A 337 -24.47 -17.10 19.54
CA SER A 337 -24.96 -18.05 20.54
C SER A 337 -25.07 -17.48 21.96
N ILE A 338 -24.21 -16.53 22.34
CA ILE A 338 -24.18 -15.95 23.69
C ILE A 338 -24.54 -14.47 23.74
N GLY A 339 -24.70 -13.83 22.58
CA GLY A 339 -25.00 -12.40 22.46
C GLY A 339 -23.86 -11.46 22.90
N GLU A 340 -22.65 -11.97 23.10
CA GLU A 340 -21.52 -11.17 23.58
C GLU A 340 -20.74 -10.55 22.42
N LYS A 341 -20.33 -9.29 22.60
CA LYS A 341 -19.49 -8.56 21.65
C LYS A 341 -18.02 -8.83 21.94
N LEU A 342 -17.33 -9.45 20.99
CA LEU A 342 -15.94 -9.87 21.10
C LEU A 342 -15.10 -9.26 19.97
N SER A 343 -13.77 -9.39 20.06
CA SER A 343 -12.93 -9.20 18.89
C SER A 343 -13.25 -10.27 17.84
N VAL A 344 -12.96 -10.00 16.57
CA VAL A 344 -13.18 -11.00 15.51
C VAL A 344 -12.37 -12.28 15.77
N PHE A 345 -11.14 -12.15 16.25
CA PHE A 345 -10.28 -13.28 16.59
C PHE A 345 -10.89 -14.14 17.72
N ASP A 346 -11.28 -13.52 18.84
CA ASP A 346 -11.80 -14.26 20.00
C ASP A 346 -13.13 -14.94 19.68
N ALA A 347 -14.01 -14.25 18.94
CA ALA A 347 -15.26 -14.84 18.46
C ALA A 347 -14.98 -16.07 17.58
N SER A 348 -14.03 -15.97 16.65
CA SER A 348 -13.68 -17.05 15.73
C SER A 348 -13.08 -18.26 16.48
N MET A 349 -12.18 -18.01 17.43
CA MET A 349 -11.60 -19.08 18.26
C MET A 349 -12.66 -19.79 19.10
N ARG A 350 -13.67 -19.05 19.57
CA ARG A 350 -14.79 -19.61 20.32
C ARG A 350 -15.68 -20.49 19.43
N TYR A 351 -16.11 -20.00 18.26
CA TYR A 351 -16.84 -20.83 17.29
C TYR A 351 -16.07 -22.09 16.89
N LYS A 352 -14.76 -21.96 16.64
CA LYS A 352 -13.89 -23.09 16.35
C LYS A 352 -13.84 -24.11 17.50
N SER A 353 -13.79 -23.64 18.74
CA SER A 353 -13.84 -24.53 19.93
C SER A 353 -15.21 -25.19 20.14
N GLU A 354 -16.28 -24.53 19.70
CA GLU A 354 -17.66 -25.05 19.71
C GLU A 354 -17.93 -25.99 18.52
N GLY A 355 -16.98 -26.15 17.58
CA GLY A 355 -17.13 -26.99 16.39
C GLY A 355 -18.05 -26.39 15.33
N HIS A 356 -18.20 -25.06 15.32
CA HIS A 356 -18.98 -24.32 14.33
C HIS A 356 -18.08 -23.76 13.24
N ASP A 357 -18.46 -24.02 11.99
CA ASP A 357 -17.85 -23.36 10.83
C ASP A 357 -18.30 -21.89 10.75
N THR A 358 -17.41 -21.03 10.31
CA THR A 358 -17.67 -19.59 10.12
C THR A 358 -17.55 -19.20 8.65
N ILE A 359 -18.28 -18.16 8.24
CA ILE A 359 -18.22 -17.57 6.90
C ILE A 359 -18.17 -16.04 7.02
N ILE A 360 -17.60 -15.37 6.00
CA ILE A 360 -17.68 -13.91 5.84
C ILE A 360 -18.72 -13.59 4.76
N LEU A 361 -19.67 -12.72 5.11
CA LEU A 361 -20.56 -12.08 4.15
C LEU A 361 -20.00 -10.69 3.80
N ALA A 362 -19.73 -10.46 2.53
CA ALA A 362 -19.15 -9.21 2.03
C ALA A 362 -19.95 -8.67 0.83
N GLY A 363 -19.84 -7.36 0.61
CA GLY A 363 -20.40 -6.73 -0.60
C GLY A 363 -19.44 -6.83 -1.79
N THR A 364 -19.72 -6.03 -2.82
CA THR A 364 -18.92 -5.95 -4.05
C THR A 364 -17.46 -5.56 -3.79
N GLU A 365 -16.55 -6.03 -4.64
CA GLU A 365 -15.11 -5.74 -4.60
C GLU A 365 -14.41 -6.20 -3.31
N TYR A 366 -14.89 -7.30 -2.72
CA TYR A 366 -14.25 -7.93 -1.58
C TYR A 366 -12.80 -8.31 -1.89
N GLY A 367 -11.89 -7.99 -0.95
CA GLY A 367 -10.46 -8.28 -1.12
C GLY A 367 -9.71 -7.33 -2.06
N SER A 368 -10.30 -6.22 -2.50
CA SER A 368 -9.61 -5.24 -3.33
C SER A 368 -8.34 -4.67 -2.67
N GLY A 369 -7.28 -4.50 -3.46
CA GLY A 369 -6.08 -3.76 -3.06
C GLY A 369 -4.76 -4.53 -3.09
N SER A 370 -4.31 -5.08 -1.96
CA SER A 370 -2.94 -5.64 -1.84
C SER A 370 -2.90 -7.13 -2.15
N SER A 371 -1.85 -7.61 -2.83
CA SER A 371 -1.61 -9.04 -3.14
C SER A 371 -1.22 -9.91 -1.94
N ARG A 372 -1.55 -9.50 -0.71
CA ARG A 372 -1.10 -10.21 0.51
C ARG A 372 -1.92 -11.47 0.71
N ASP A 373 -1.29 -12.62 0.54
CA ASP A 373 -1.89 -13.93 0.80
C ASP A 373 -2.35 -14.15 2.26
N TRP A 374 -1.80 -13.40 3.22
CA TRP A 374 -2.28 -13.37 4.61
C TRP A 374 -3.74 -12.95 4.73
N ALA A 375 -4.29 -12.23 3.75
CA ALA A 375 -5.72 -11.96 3.68
C ALA A 375 -6.57 -13.23 3.43
N ALA A 376 -5.97 -14.31 2.94
CA ALA A 376 -6.60 -15.62 2.79
C ALA A 376 -6.13 -16.63 3.87
N LYS A 377 -4.82 -16.65 4.20
CA LYS A 377 -4.26 -17.52 5.25
C LYS A 377 -4.86 -17.20 6.62
N GLY A 378 -5.06 -15.91 6.93
CA GLY A 378 -5.66 -15.44 8.18
C GLY A 378 -7.05 -16.05 8.44
N PRO A 379 -8.05 -15.79 7.56
CA PRO A 379 -9.36 -16.41 7.61
C PRO A 379 -9.35 -17.92 7.80
N LYS A 380 -8.48 -18.61 7.06
CA LYS A 380 -8.34 -20.07 7.17
C LYS A 380 -7.91 -20.52 8.57
N LEU A 381 -7.01 -19.79 9.22
CA LEU A 381 -6.56 -20.09 10.59
C LEU A 381 -7.66 -19.82 11.62
N LEU A 382 -8.53 -18.82 11.37
CA LEU A 382 -9.70 -18.50 12.18
C LEU A 382 -10.80 -19.57 12.12
N GLY A 383 -10.70 -20.55 11.22
CA GLY A 383 -11.70 -21.60 11.06
C GLY A 383 -12.79 -21.28 10.04
N GLU A 384 -12.59 -20.26 9.21
CA GLU A 384 -13.53 -19.93 8.14
C GLU A 384 -13.50 -21.01 7.06
N SER A 385 -14.70 -21.46 6.67
CA SER A 385 -14.88 -22.35 5.52
C SER A 385 -14.74 -21.54 4.22
N SER A 386 -14.34 -22.21 3.14
CA SER A 386 -13.92 -21.60 1.87
C SER A 386 -14.99 -20.81 1.11
N ASP A 387 -16.20 -20.71 1.62
CA ASP A 387 -17.36 -20.23 0.87
C ASP A 387 -17.71 -18.80 1.30
N SER A 388 -16.90 -17.83 0.89
CA SER A 388 -17.36 -16.44 0.84
C SER A 388 -18.37 -16.32 -0.31
N GLN A 389 -19.66 -16.20 0.00
CA GLN A 389 -20.68 -15.88 -0.99
C GLN A 389 -20.79 -14.36 -1.16
N GLU A 390 -20.50 -13.86 -2.35
CA GLU A 390 -20.94 -12.54 -2.78
C GLU A 390 -22.48 -12.56 -2.91
N PHE A 391 -23.14 -11.58 -2.31
CA PHE A 391 -24.59 -11.37 -2.43
C PHE A 391 -24.89 -9.99 -3.04
#